data_AF-A0A377CF26-F1
#
_entry.id   AF-A0A377CF26-F1
#
_cell.length_a   1.000
_cell.length_b   1.000
_cell.length_c   1.000
_cell.angle_alpha   90.00
_cell.angle_beta   90.00
_cell.angle_gamma   90.00
#
_symmetry.space_group_name_H-M   'P 1'
#
loop_
_entity.id
_entity.type
_entity.pdbx_description
1 polymer ?
#
loop_
_entity_poly.entity_id
_entity_poly.type
_entity_poly.pdbx_seq_one_letter_code
_entity_poly.pdbx_strand_id
1 'polypeptide(L)'
;MTICPTGAIVEPYTVDARRCISYLTIELEGAIPEELRPLMGNRIYGCDDCQLICPWNRYSQLTTEEDFSPRKPLHAPELIELFAWSEEKFLKVTEGSAIRRIGHLRWLRNIAVALGNAPWDETILTALESRKGEHPLLDEHIAWAIAQQIERRNACIVEVQLPKKQRLVRVIEKGLPRDA
;
A
#
# COMPACT_ATOMS: atom_id res chain seq x y z
N MET A 1 7.10 -19.76 9.17
CA MET A 1 7.37 -19.26 7.80
C MET A 1 7.18 -17.75 7.81
N THR A 2 8.27 -16.96 7.81
CA THR A 2 8.27 -15.54 8.23
C THR A 2 8.00 -14.52 7.11
N ILE A 3 7.63 -14.96 5.90
CA ILE A 3 7.69 -14.11 4.70
C ILE A 3 6.34 -13.58 4.24
N CYS A 4 5.26 -14.33 4.46
CA CYS A 4 3.93 -13.83 4.15
C CYS A 4 3.62 -12.62 5.04
N PRO A 5 3.43 -11.40 4.50
CA PRO A 5 3.35 -10.18 5.31
C PRO A 5 2.22 -10.21 6.34
N THR A 6 1.13 -10.90 6.00
CA THR A 6 -0.07 -11.03 6.81
C THR A 6 -0.15 -12.36 7.56
N GLY A 7 0.85 -13.25 7.40
CA GLY A 7 0.80 -14.60 7.98
C GLY A 7 -0.38 -15.44 7.46
N ALA A 8 -0.77 -15.27 6.20
CA ALA A 8 -1.89 -16.01 5.60
C ALA A 8 -1.60 -17.51 5.41
N ILE A 9 -0.33 -17.91 5.31
CA ILE A 9 0.06 -19.32 5.25
C ILE A 9 0.26 -19.82 6.68
N VAL A 10 -0.73 -20.52 7.20
CA VAL A 10 -0.83 -20.90 8.63
C VAL A 10 -0.13 -22.22 8.95
N GLU A 11 -0.06 -23.13 7.97
CA GLU A 11 0.65 -24.41 8.03
C GLU A 11 0.94 -24.89 6.58
N PRO A 12 1.77 -25.94 6.37
CA PRO A 12 2.04 -26.46 5.04
C PRO A 12 0.74 -26.77 4.28
N TYR A 13 0.64 -26.26 3.05
CA TYR A 13 -0.52 -26.45 2.15
C TYR A 13 -1.84 -25.81 2.61
N THR A 14 -1.85 -25.03 3.69
CA THR A 14 -3.06 -24.35 4.20
C THR A 14 -2.88 -22.84 4.18
N VAL A 15 -3.85 -22.16 3.55
CA VAL A 15 -3.89 -20.70 3.44
C VAL A 15 -5.21 -20.17 4.02
N ASP A 16 -5.12 -19.24 4.97
CA ASP A 16 -6.26 -18.42 5.37
C ASP A 16 -6.47 -17.30 4.35
N ALA A 17 -7.41 -17.50 3.43
CA ALA A 17 -7.72 -16.55 2.37
C ALA A 17 -8.10 -15.16 2.92
N ARG A 18 -8.75 -15.08 4.09
CA ARG A 18 -9.19 -13.81 4.69
C ARG A 18 -8.02 -12.89 5.04
N ARG A 19 -6.80 -13.43 5.14
CA ARG A 19 -5.56 -12.70 5.40
C ARG A 19 -4.69 -12.56 4.16
N CYS A 20 -4.94 -13.34 3.11
CA CYS A 20 -4.09 -13.37 1.92
C CYS A 20 -4.26 -12.09 1.08
N ILE A 21 -3.18 -11.33 0.86
CA ILE A 21 -3.23 -10.08 0.09
C ILE A 21 -3.79 -10.29 -1.32
N SER A 22 -3.48 -11.44 -1.96
CA SER A 22 -4.05 -11.78 -3.26
C SER A 22 -5.58 -11.89 -3.20
N TYR A 23 -6.13 -12.58 -2.20
CA TYR A 23 -7.58 -12.64 -1.98
C TYR A 23 -8.17 -11.26 -1.66
N LEU A 24 -7.54 -10.49 -0.77
CA LEU A 24 -8.01 -9.16 -0.37
C LEU A 24 -8.11 -8.20 -1.57
N THR A 25 -7.16 -8.28 -2.50
CA THR A 25 -7.10 -7.38 -3.67
C THR A 25 -7.96 -7.85 -4.84
N ILE A 26 -8.21 -9.17 -4.96
CA ILE A 26 -8.87 -9.75 -6.13
C ILE A 26 -10.31 -10.21 -5.85
N GLU A 27 -10.54 -10.87 -4.72
CA GLU A 27 -11.79 -11.58 -4.43
C GLU A 27 -12.70 -10.82 -3.46
N LEU A 28 -12.11 -10.21 -2.42
CA LEU A 28 -12.89 -9.50 -1.41
C LEU A 28 -13.69 -8.35 -2.03
N GLU A 29 -15.01 -8.38 -1.89
CA GLU A 29 -15.91 -7.32 -2.37
C GLU A 29 -16.00 -6.14 -1.40
N GLY A 30 -15.97 -6.43 -0.10
CA GLY A 30 -16.16 -5.45 0.97
C GLY A 30 -14.89 -4.71 1.39
N ALA A 31 -14.91 -4.21 2.63
CA ALA A 31 -13.81 -3.45 3.19
C ALA A 31 -12.63 -4.34 3.58
N ILE A 32 -11.42 -3.88 3.25
CA ILE A 32 -10.18 -4.53 3.69
C ILE A 32 -10.04 -4.26 5.19
N PRO A 33 -9.86 -5.28 6.06
CA PRO A 33 -9.67 -5.08 7.50
C PRO A 33 -8.53 -4.11 7.79
N GLU A 34 -8.75 -3.13 8.66
CA GLU A 34 -7.81 -2.04 8.93
C GLU A 34 -6.45 -2.54 9.38
N GLU A 35 -6.40 -3.60 10.19
CA GLU A 35 -5.17 -4.20 10.69
C GLU A 35 -4.31 -4.84 9.58
N LEU A 36 -4.90 -5.14 8.42
CA LEU A 36 -4.20 -5.69 7.26
C LEU A 36 -3.74 -4.62 6.28
N ARG A 37 -4.38 -3.44 6.26
CA ARG A 37 -4.06 -2.35 5.30
C ARG A 37 -2.58 -1.93 5.34
N PRO A 38 -1.92 -1.73 6.50
CA PRO A 38 -0.49 -1.41 6.55
C PRO A 38 0.42 -2.49 5.95
N LEU A 39 0.01 -3.76 6.04
CA LEU A 39 0.81 -4.91 5.62
C LEU A 39 0.78 -5.13 4.10
N MET A 40 -0.14 -4.48 3.39
CA MET A 40 -0.30 -4.63 1.94
C MET A 40 0.80 -3.92 1.13
N GLY A 41 1.43 -2.88 1.69
CA GLY A 41 2.37 -2.04 0.96
C GLY A 41 1.71 -1.38 -0.25
N ASN A 42 2.33 -1.48 -1.42
CA ASN A 42 1.82 -0.93 -2.69
C ASN A 42 1.11 -1.98 -3.59
N ARG A 43 0.72 -3.14 -3.04
CA ARG A 43 0.08 -4.22 -3.81
C ARG A 43 -1.38 -3.88 -4.09
N ILE A 44 -1.69 -3.56 -5.33
CA ILE A 44 -3.05 -3.16 -5.77
C ILE A 44 -3.83 -4.27 -6.48
N TYR A 45 -3.15 -5.33 -6.92
CA TYR A 45 -3.75 -6.50 -7.56
C TYR A 45 -2.82 -7.71 -7.43
N GLY A 46 -3.21 -8.71 -6.64
CA GLY A 46 -2.39 -9.89 -6.39
C GLY A 46 -1.27 -9.67 -5.37
N CYS A 47 -0.51 -10.73 -5.09
CA CYS A 47 0.67 -10.72 -4.22
C CYS A 47 1.54 -11.93 -4.55
N ASP A 48 2.81 -11.67 -4.88
CA ASP A 48 3.75 -12.71 -5.29
C ASP A 48 4.81 -13.02 -4.23
N ASP A 49 4.74 -12.41 -3.03
CA ASP A 49 5.80 -12.50 -2.01
C ASP A 49 6.18 -13.95 -1.64
N CYS A 50 5.19 -14.83 -1.52
CA CYS A 50 5.42 -16.24 -1.22
C CYS A 50 6.06 -16.99 -2.39
N GLN A 51 5.82 -16.55 -3.62
CA GLN A 51 6.47 -17.09 -4.81
C GLN A 51 7.88 -16.51 -4.99
N LEU A 52 8.09 -15.22 -4.74
CA LEU A 52 9.37 -14.55 -4.93
C LEU A 52 10.47 -15.14 -4.04
N ILE A 53 10.13 -15.61 -2.84
CA ILE A 53 11.10 -16.31 -1.98
C ILE A 53 11.18 -17.83 -2.25
N CYS A 54 10.27 -18.39 -3.02
CA CYS A 54 10.25 -19.83 -3.20
C CYS A 54 11.55 -20.29 -3.88
N PRO A 55 12.37 -21.16 -3.25
CA PRO A 55 13.65 -21.55 -3.82
C PRO A 55 13.47 -22.31 -5.14
N TRP A 56 12.29 -22.88 -5.39
CA TRP A 56 11.99 -23.57 -6.65
C TRP A 56 11.78 -22.62 -7.83
N ASN A 57 11.34 -21.39 -7.60
CA ASN A 57 11.09 -20.43 -8.67
C ASN A 57 12.38 -19.97 -9.37
N ARG A 58 13.55 -20.17 -8.76
CA ARG A 58 14.84 -19.94 -9.44
C ARG A 58 15.06 -20.86 -10.65
N TYR A 59 14.32 -21.96 -10.74
CA TYR A 59 14.40 -22.93 -11.85
C TYR A 59 13.32 -22.67 -12.91
N SER A 60 12.44 -21.67 -12.73
CA SER A 60 11.44 -21.32 -13.74
C SER A 60 12.08 -20.67 -14.97
N GLN A 61 11.55 -20.95 -16.14
CA GLN A 61 11.93 -20.28 -17.38
C GLN A 61 10.97 -19.14 -17.68
N LEU A 62 11.49 -18.03 -18.20
CA LEU A 62 10.64 -16.97 -18.72
C LEU A 62 9.92 -17.47 -19.97
N THR A 63 8.63 -17.14 -20.06
CA THR A 63 7.85 -17.43 -21.25
C THR A 63 8.32 -16.60 -22.44
N THR A 64 8.20 -17.16 -23.64
CA THR A 64 8.40 -16.46 -24.92
C THR A 64 7.07 -16.00 -25.53
N GLU A 65 5.94 -16.32 -24.91
CA GLU A 65 4.62 -15.91 -25.36
C GLU A 65 4.42 -14.41 -25.12
N GLU A 66 4.26 -13.64 -26.20
CA GLU A 66 4.16 -12.18 -26.15
C GLU A 66 2.95 -11.70 -25.35
N ASP A 67 1.84 -12.44 -25.38
CA ASP A 67 0.59 -12.14 -24.66
C ASP A 67 0.77 -12.07 -23.13
N PHE A 68 1.82 -12.68 -22.57
CA PHE A 68 2.14 -12.63 -21.15
C PHE A 68 3.10 -11.48 -20.78
N SER A 69 3.52 -10.67 -21.74
CA SER A 69 4.33 -9.48 -21.48
C SER A 69 3.51 -8.40 -20.75
N PRO A 70 4.11 -7.67 -19.78
CA PRO A 70 3.44 -6.56 -19.13
C PRO A 70 2.95 -5.52 -20.14
N ARG A 71 1.70 -5.11 -20.01
CA ARG A 71 1.13 -4.04 -20.86
C ARG A 71 1.77 -2.72 -20.49
N LYS A 72 2.16 -1.90 -21.49
CA LYS A 72 2.82 -0.60 -21.29
C LYS A 72 2.15 0.29 -20.22
N PRO A 73 0.81 0.49 -20.19
CA PRO A 73 0.17 1.34 -19.19
C PRO A 73 0.21 0.79 -17.75
N LEU A 74 0.57 -0.48 -17.58
CA LEU A 74 0.64 -1.19 -16.30
C LEU A 74 2.07 -1.57 -15.93
N HIS A 75 3.06 -1.15 -16.72
CA HIS A 75 4.47 -1.41 -16.46
C HIS A 75 5.05 -0.30 -15.56
N ALA A 76 4.91 -0.49 -14.25
CA ALA A 76 5.36 0.43 -13.19
C ALA A 76 4.82 1.88 -13.30
N PRO A 77 3.48 2.07 -13.41
CA PRO A 77 2.88 3.41 -13.37
C PRO A 77 2.87 3.98 -11.94
N GLU A 78 2.77 5.30 -11.85
CA GLU A 78 2.55 6.00 -10.58
C GLU A 78 1.14 5.70 -10.04
N LEU A 79 1.03 5.46 -8.72
CA LEU A 79 -0.25 5.11 -8.09
C LEU A 79 -1.29 6.23 -8.24
N ILE A 80 -0.88 7.49 -8.20
CA ILE A 80 -1.77 8.65 -8.39
C ILE A 80 -2.36 8.64 -9.80
N GLU A 81 -1.57 8.30 -10.82
CA GLU A 81 -2.05 8.21 -12.20
C GLU A 81 -3.10 7.10 -12.35
N LEU A 82 -2.87 5.95 -11.71
CA LEU A 82 -3.82 4.85 -11.69
C LEU A 82 -5.10 5.21 -10.93
N PHE A 83 -4.98 5.95 -9.82
CA PHE A 83 -6.11 6.43 -9.04
C PHE A 83 -6.95 7.45 -9.82
N ALA A 84 -6.34 8.20 -10.74
CA ALA A 84 -7.03 9.19 -11.58
C ALA A 84 -7.78 8.58 -12.78
N TRP A 85 -7.74 7.26 -12.98
CA TRP A 85 -8.46 6.64 -14.10
C TRP A 85 -9.98 6.79 -13.96
N SER A 86 -10.66 7.09 -15.06
CA SER A 86 -12.10 6.88 -15.14
C SER A 86 -12.42 5.39 -15.26
N GLU A 87 -13.65 5.01 -14.96
CA GLU A 87 -14.10 3.62 -15.18
C GLU A 87 -13.97 3.22 -16.66
N GLU A 88 -14.30 4.12 -17.59
CA GLU A 88 -14.12 3.89 -19.03
C GLU A 88 -12.66 3.58 -19.38
N LYS A 89 -11.71 4.38 -18.85
CA LYS A 89 -10.28 4.15 -19.07
C LYS A 89 -9.83 2.83 -18.46
N PHE A 90 -10.26 2.52 -17.24
CA PHE A 90 -9.98 1.25 -16.58
C PHE A 90 -10.46 0.07 -17.43
N LEU A 91 -11.72 0.08 -17.88
CA LEU A 91 -12.30 -1.01 -18.68
C LEU A 91 -11.57 -1.19 -20.01
N LYS A 92 -11.21 -0.08 -20.68
CA LYS A 92 -10.48 -0.11 -21.96
C LYS A 92 -9.06 -0.66 -21.80
N VAL A 93 -8.31 -0.18 -20.81
CA VAL A 93 -6.89 -0.60 -20.61
C VAL A 93 -6.78 -2.03 -20.10
N THR A 94 -7.75 -2.48 -19.28
CA THR A 94 -7.76 -3.82 -18.69
C THR A 94 -8.48 -4.85 -19.57
N GLU A 95 -8.94 -4.50 -20.76
CA GLU A 95 -9.61 -5.42 -21.68
C GLU A 95 -8.76 -6.66 -21.99
N GLY A 96 -9.30 -7.87 -21.79
CA GLY A 96 -8.56 -9.12 -21.94
C GLY A 96 -7.52 -9.39 -20.83
N SER A 97 -7.48 -8.58 -19.77
CA SER A 97 -6.65 -8.83 -18.58
C SER A 97 -7.53 -9.36 -17.45
N ALA A 98 -6.98 -10.26 -16.63
CA ALA A 98 -7.62 -10.71 -15.40
C ALA A 98 -7.95 -9.53 -14.45
N ILE A 99 -7.19 -8.43 -14.50
CA ILE A 99 -7.43 -7.22 -13.69
C ILE A 99 -8.85 -6.69 -13.89
N ARG A 100 -9.42 -6.79 -15.10
CA ARG A 100 -10.77 -6.26 -15.39
C ARG A 100 -11.84 -6.86 -14.47
N ARG A 101 -11.63 -8.08 -13.94
CA ARG A 101 -12.59 -8.78 -13.09
C ARG A 101 -12.90 -8.09 -11.77
N ILE A 102 -11.97 -7.29 -11.24
CA ILE A 102 -12.18 -6.66 -9.92
C ILE A 102 -13.13 -5.47 -10.03
N GLY A 103 -13.28 -4.89 -11.22
CA GLY A 103 -14.04 -3.67 -11.41
C GLY A 103 -13.35 -2.41 -10.87
N HIS A 104 -13.80 -1.26 -11.33
CA HIS A 104 -13.14 0.02 -11.06
C HIS A 104 -13.21 0.43 -9.57
N LEU A 105 -14.31 0.12 -8.89
CA LEU A 105 -14.46 0.46 -7.46
C LEU A 105 -13.40 -0.24 -6.59
N ARG A 106 -13.17 -1.55 -6.79
CA ARG A 106 -12.14 -2.29 -6.04
C ARG A 106 -10.73 -1.89 -6.44
N TRP A 107 -10.53 -1.52 -7.70
CA TRP A 107 -9.28 -0.93 -8.17
C TRP A 107 -8.92 0.33 -7.38
N LEU A 108 -9.86 1.28 -7.29
CA LEU A 108 -9.68 2.51 -6.50
C LEU A 108 -9.50 2.20 -5.01
N ARG A 109 -10.31 1.30 -4.44
CA ARG A 109 -10.20 0.86 -3.03
C ARG A 109 -8.78 0.37 -2.70
N ASN A 110 -8.22 -0.50 -3.56
CA ASN A 110 -6.88 -1.06 -3.35
C ASN A 110 -5.80 0.03 -3.48
N ILE A 111 -5.93 0.92 -4.46
CA ILE A 111 -4.98 2.03 -4.64
C ILE A 111 -5.04 3.01 -3.47
N ALA A 112 -6.22 3.31 -2.92
CA ALA A 112 -6.34 4.15 -1.73
C ALA A 112 -5.52 3.59 -0.56
N VAL A 113 -5.56 2.27 -0.32
CA VAL A 113 -4.70 1.61 0.69
C VAL A 113 -3.22 1.78 0.36
N ALA A 114 -2.83 1.56 -0.90
CA ALA A 114 -1.44 1.73 -1.33
C ALA A 114 -0.93 3.18 -1.16
N LEU A 115 -1.77 4.17 -1.46
CA LEU A 115 -1.49 5.59 -1.26
C LEU A 115 -1.37 5.94 0.24
N GLY A 116 -2.20 5.36 1.10
CA GLY A 116 -2.07 5.50 2.55
C GLY A 116 -0.76 4.88 3.09
N ASN A 117 -0.25 3.85 2.43
CA ASN A 117 1.01 3.20 2.79
C ASN A 117 2.26 3.96 2.32
N ALA A 118 2.15 4.78 1.27
CA ALA A 118 3.25 5.54 0.69
C ALA A 118 3.84 6.56 1.68
N PRO A 119 5.07 7.05 1.45
CA PRO A 119 5.59 8.22 2.16
C PRO A 119 4.65 9.43 2.10
N TRP A 120 4.85 10.40 2.99
CA TRP A 120 4.08 11.63 2.96
C TRP A 120 4.23 12.36 1.62
N ASP A 121 3.10 12.72 1.01
CA ASP A 121 3.04 13.56 -0.19
C ASP A 121 1.71 14.32 -0.25
N GLU A 122 1.76 15.64 -0.41
CA GLU A 122 0.58 16.51 -0.51
C GLU A 122 -0.27 16.20 -1.76
N THR A 123 0.35 15.73 -2.84
CA THR A 123 -0.36 15.34 -4.06
C THR A 123 -1.24 14.11 -3.83
N ILE A 124 -0.84 13.22 -2.92
CA ILE A 124 -1.64 12.06 -2.52
C ILE A 124 -2.92 12.51 -1.79
N LEU A 125 -2.83 13.47 -0.87
CA LEU A 125 -4.02 14.00 -0.21
C LEU A 125 -5.00 14.62 -1.20
N THR A 126 -4.49 15.40 -2.16
CA THR A 126 -5.32 16.02 -3.19
C THR A 126 -6.02 14.96 -4.05
N ALA A 127 -5.29 13.92 -4.46
CA ALA A 127 -5.85 12.80 -5.21
C ALA A 127 -6.94 12.07 -4.43
N LEU A 128 -6.68 11.72 -3.16
CA LEU A 128 -7.64 11.06 -2.28
C LEU A 128 -8.91 11.90 -2.06
N GLU A 129 -8.76 13.19 -1.74
CA GLU A 129 -9.89 14.10 -1.52
C GLU A 129 -10.77 14.28 -2.77
N SER A 130 -10.18 14.26 -3.97
CA SER A 130 -10.91 14.43 -5.23
C SER A 130 -11.98 13.37 -5.51
N ARG A 131 -11.91 12.20 -4.84
CA ARG A 131 -12.84 11.08 -5.01
C ARG A 131 -13.78 10.84 -3.84
N LYS A 132 -13.73 11.68 -2.79
CA LYS A 132 -14.63 11.54 -1.64
C LYS A 132 -16.07 11.76 -2.05
N GLY A 133 -16.96 10.94 -1.52
CA GLY A 133 -18.39 10.94 -1.82
C GLY A 133 -18.78 10.15 -3.05
N GLU A 134 -17.83 9.52 -3.78
CA GLU A 134 -18.15 8.66 -4.92
C GLU A 134 -18.84 7.36 -4.48
N HIS A 135 -18.39 6.75 -3.36
CA HIS A 135 -18.96 5.50 -2.87
C HIS A 135 -18.59 5.23 -1.39
N PRO A 136 -19.52 4.78 -0.52
CA PRO A 136 -19.24 4.57 0.91
C PRO A 136 -18.06 3.65 1.21
N LEU A 137 -17.94 2.53 0.48
CA LEU A 137 -16.79 1.63 0.60
C LEU A 137 -15.46 2.33 0.28
N LEU A 138 -15.44 3.16 -0.78
CA LEU A 138 -14.21 3.85 -1.18
C LEU A 138 -13.88 4.96 -0.17
N ASP A 139 -14.88 5.69 0.29
CA ASP A 139 -14.74 6.77 1.27
C ASP A 139 -14.09 6.30 2.57
N GLU A 140 -14.47 5.11 3.05
CA GLU A 140 -13.85 4.50 4.23
C GLU A 140 -12.32 4.30 4.05
N HIS A 141 -11.90 3.82 2.87
CA HIS A 141 -10.49 3.56 2.58
C HIS A 141 -9.73 4.87 2.32
N ILE A 142 -10.39 5.87 1.71
CA ILE A 142 -9.85 7.22 1.54
C ILE A 142 -9.62 7.87 2.91
N ALA A 143 -10.60 7.81 3.82
CA ALA A 143 -10.48 8.39 5.15
C ALA A 143 -9.29 7.78 5.93
N TRP A 144 -9.15 6.45 5.86
CA TRP A 144 -7.99 5.75 6.42
C TRP A 144 -6.68 6.21 5.77
N ALA A 145 -6.62 6.28 4.44
CA ALA A 145 -5.40 6.67 3.72
C ALA A 145 -4.96 8.11 4.04
N ILE A 146 -5.92 9.03 4.17
CA ILE A 146 -5.66 10.42 4.59
C ILE A 146 -5.09 10.45 6.02
N ALA A 147 -5.67 9.69 6.95
CA ALA A 147 -5.18 9.61 8.32
C ALA A 147 -3.72 9.12 8.35
N GLN A 148 -3.39 8.08 7.56
CA GLN A 148 -2.03 7.55 7.45
C GLN A 148 -1.02 8.55 6.86
N GLN A 149 -1.46 9.36 5.90
CA GLN A 149 -0.65 10.44 5.30
C GLN A 149 -0.38 11.55 6.32
N ILE A 150 -1.41 11.97 7.08
CA ILE A 150 -1.27 12.97 8.15
C ILE A 150 -0.34 12.46 9.25
N GLU A 151 -0.46 11.19 9.65
CA GLU A 151 0.43 10.57 10.64
C GLU A 151 1.90 10.61 10.17
N ARG A 152 2.17 10.23 8.92
CA ARG A 152 3.52 10.29 8.33
C ARG A 152 4.06 11.71 8.25
N ARG A 153 3.22 12.68 7.86
CA ARG A 153 3.58 14.10 7.88
C ARG A 153 4.05 14.51 9.27
N ASN A 154 3.27 14.17 10.30
CA ASN A 154 3.56 14.51 11.69
C ASN A 154 4.83 13.82 12.20
N ALA A 155 5.08 12.57 11.81
CA ALA A 155 6.30 11.85 12.12
C ALA A 155 7.55 12.46 11.44
N CYS A 156 7.39 13.05 10.25
CA CYS A 156 8.44 13.79 9.55
C CYS A 156 8.72 15.19 10.12
N ILE A 157 7.85 15.74 10.98
CA ILE A 157 8.14 16.99 11.68
C ILE A 157 9.20 16.70 12.74
N VAL A 158 10.46 16.89 12.35
CA VAL A 158 11.61 16.89 13.25
C VAL A 158 11.35 17.87 14.39
N GLU A 159 11.50 17.43 15.64
CA GLU A 159 11.59 18.35 16.79
C GLU A 159 12.77 19.30 16.58
N VAL A 160 12.51 20.52 16.11
CA VAL A 160 13.51 21.58 16.09
C VAL A 160 13.78 21.99 17.54
N GLN A 161 14.80 21.40 18.17
CA GLN A 161 15.30 21.93 19.42
C GLN A 161 15.89 23.32 19.15
N LEU A 162 15.22 24.36 19.66
CA LEU A 162 15.73 25.73 19.65
C LEU A 162 17.18 25.75 20.19
N PRO A 163 18.08 26.59 19.65
CA PRO A 163 19.46 26.69 20.12
C PRO A 163 19.58 26.91 21.64
N LYS A 164 18.61 27.63 22.23
CA LYS A 164 18.47 27.80 23.69
C LYS A 164 18.18 26.48 24.42
N LYS A 165 17.30 25.63 23.88
CA LYS A 165 16.95 24.32 24.43
C LYS A 165 18.12 23.35 24.33
N GLN A 166 18.83 23.32 23.20
CA GLN A 166 20.08 22.55 23.05
C GLN A 166 21.18 22.99 24.01
N ARG A 167 21.34 24.30 24.21
CA ARG A 167 22.32 24.86 25.15
C ARG A 167 21.96 24.51 26.59
N LEU A 168 20.67 24.57 26.95
CA LEU A 168 20.17 24.18 28.28
C LEU A 168 20.41 22.70 28.55
N VAL A 169 20.06 21.82 27.61
CA VAL A 169 20.30 20.36 27.72
C VAL A 169 21.80 20.08 27.93
N ARG A 170 22.69 20.69 27.14
CA ARG A 170 24.14 20.55 27.34
C ARG A 170 24.64 21.05 28.68
N VAL A 171 24.07 22.14 29.21
CA VAL A 171 24.44 22.67 30.54
C VAL A 171 23.97 21.73 31.63
N ILE A 172 22.79 21.13 31.51
CA ILE A 172 22.26 20.15 32.46
C ILE A 172 23.12 18.87 32.44
N GLU A 173 23.40 18.32 31.26
CA GLU A 173 24.19 17.09 31.09
C GLU A 173 25.66 17.25 31.53
N LYS A 174 26.27 18.41 31.27
CA LYS A 174 27.66 18.68 31.68
C LYS A 174 27.79 19.26 33.09
N GLY A 175 26.73 19.88 33.59
CA GLY A 175 26.73 20.65 34.83
C GLY A 175 26.16 19.91 36.04
N LEU A 176 25.48 18.77 35.85
CA LEU A 176 25.09 17.91 36.96
C LEU A 176 26.27 16.99 37.33
N PRO A 177 26.89 17.17 38.53
CA PRO A 177 27.79 16.16 39.05
C PRO A 177 27.03 14.85 39.25
N ARG A 178 27.69 13.72 38.97
CA ARG A 178 27.08 12.38 38.95
C ARG A 178 26.50 11.92 40.30
N ASP A 179 26.72 12.67 41.38
CA ASP A 179 26.24 12.36 42.72
C ASP A 179 25.68 13.63 43.37
N ALA A 180 24.35 13.75 43.34
CA ALA A 180 23.54 14.60 44.23
C ALA A 180 22.29 13.79 44.63
#